data_AF-A0A9E2IA77-F1
#
_entry.id   AF-A0A9E2IA77-F1
#
_cell.length_a   1.000
_cell.length_b   1.000
_cell.length_c   1.000
_cell.angle_alpha   90.00
_cell.angle_beta   90.00
_cell.angle_gamma   90.00
#
_symmetry.space_group_name_H-M   'P 1'
#
loop_
_entity.id
_entity.type
_entity.pdbx_description
1 polymer ?
#
loop_
_entity_poly.entity_id
_entity_poly.type
_entity_poly.pdbx_seq_one_letter_code
_entity_poly.pdbx_strand_id
1 'polypeptide(L)'
;MLIFKRLSFFIFHFSFLFFIFHLTGYPQDPKTPASKCASCEAKKIKAKKEVQEIKEGKHEVILITDKECPFCSIEAPKKFLKDTFAGIDFKILHYQDKTAEEIIKKHGIESLPLFILPSRIKEEKEFPKIANFLEEKEGNLFLKKELSGVFFFLNRREIPQKIDFFLDFYERGTEKIFKDLLDFSKSNKITLSAHFIISRKFKGQHPEAEINIALATRKLYPRKFFTYLEERLTDINITGISWPESAAEAGINYKKIKKFVKSKMTEQLFAENQEFLKELEISEGNVILINNNRLFRAFAVNKEELKEFFNTIPSPIQ
;
A
#
# COMPACT_ATOMS: atom_id res chain seq x y z
N MET A 1 47.26 23.77 4.15
CA MET A 1 46.47 24.91 3.61
C MET A 1 45.18 24.30 3.04
N LEU A 2 44.21 23.81 3.83
CA LEU A 2 43.36 24.40 4.88
C LEU A 2 42.46 25.53 4.33
N ILE A 3 41.18 25.20 4.09
CA ILE A 3 39.89 25.96 4.12
C ILE A 3 38.83 24.92 3.64
N PHE A 4 38.00 24.22 4.43
CA PHE A 4 37.05 24.48 5.52
C PHE A 4 35.67 25.07 5.10
N LYS A 5 34.62 24.28 5.40
CA LYS A 5 33.18 24.59 5.67
C LYS A 5 32.24 24.93 4.50
N ARG A 6 31.17 24.12 4.35
CA ARG A 6 29.88 24.33 5.05
C ARG A 6 28.99 23.09 4.98
N LEU A 7 28.72 22.54 6.17
CA LEU A 7 27.73 21.51 6.45
C LEU A 7 26.47 22.25 6.95
N SER A 8 25.34 22.14 6.27
CA SER A 8 24.07 22.70 6.75
C SER A 8 23.24 21.59 7.39
N PHE A 9 23.21 21.62 8.72
CA PHE A 9 22.25 20.90 9.56
C PHE A 9 20.87 21.56 9.39
N PHE A 10 19.90 20.85 8.82
CA PHE A 10 18.49 21.25 8.90
C PHE A 10 17.85 20.53 10.08
N ILE A 11 17.60 21.27 11.15
CA ILE A 11 16.80 20.87 12.30
C ILE A 11 15.33 21.03 11.91
N PHE A 12 14.60 19.93 11.79
CA PHE A 12 13.14 19.96 11.66
C PHE A 12 12.52 20.30 13.02
N HIS A 13 12.01 21.52 13.15
CA HIS A 13 11.09 21.88 14.23
C HIS A 13 9.71 21.32 13.94
N PHE A 14 9.27 20.40 14.79
CA PHE A 14 7.93 19.86 14.85
C PHE A 14 7.02 20.90 15.52
N SER A 15 6.40 21.78 14.72
CA SER A 15 5.40 22.72 15.24
C SER A 15 4.08 21.99 15.51
N PHE A 16 3.84 21.74 16.79
CA PHE A 16 2.58 21.28 17.36
C PHE A 16 1.49 22.33 17.11
N LEU A 17 0.60 22.09 16.15
CA LEU A 17 -0.61 22.90 15.95
C LEU A 17 -1.63 22.49 17.02
N PHE A 18 -1.62 23.22 18.12
CA PHE A 18 -2.67 23.23 19.14
C PHE A 18 -3.97 23.74 18.49
N PHE A 19 -4.94 22.86 18.29
CA PHE A 19 -6.32 23.24 17.99
C PHE A 19 -6.94 23.79 19.28
N ILE A 20 -6.97 25.13 19.39
CA ILE A 20 -7.74 25.85 20.41
C ILE A 20 -9.21 25.73 20.02
N PHE A 21 -9.94 24.85 20.71
CA PHE A 21 -11.40 24.89 20.71
C PHE A 21 -11.87 26.17 21.41
N HIS A 22 -12.44 27.09 20.64
CA HIS A 22 -13.28 28.17 21.18
C HIS A 22 -14.54 27.55 21.79
N LEU A 23 -14.53 27.46 23.12
CA LEU A 23 -15.73 27.24 23.93
C LEU A 23 -16.59 28.51 23.85
N THR A 24 -17.67 28.44 23.08
CA THR A 24 -18.79 29.38 23.15
C THR A 24 -19.46 29.24 24.51
N GLY A 25 -19.64 30.39 25.17
CA GLY A 25 -20.03 30.51 26.57
C GLY A 25 -21.37 29.89 26.94
N TYR A 26 -21.41 29.35 28.16
CA TYR A 26 -22.62 29.08 28.91
C TYR A 26 -22.89 30.25 29.86
N PRO A 27 -24.15 30.72 29.99
CA PRO A 27 -24.52 31.74 30.96
C PRO A 27 -24.40 31.21 32.39
N GLN A 28 -23.87 32.06 33.27
CA GLN A 28 -23.84 31.82 34.72
C GLN A 28 -25.20 32.13 35.32
N ASP A 29 -25.84 31.14 35.92
CA ASP A 29 -26.99 31.33 36.80
C ASP A 29 -26.56 31.42 38.28
N PRO A 30 -27.29 32.22 39.10
CA PRO A 30 -26.86 32.63 40.41
C PRO A 30 -27.17 31.61 41.53
N LYS A 31 -26.19 31.46 42.40
CA LYS A 31 -26.24 31.18 43.85
C LYS A 31 -27.62 30.83 44.42
N THR A 32 -27.79 29.56 44.82
CA THR A 32 -28.79 29.12 45.80
C THR A 32 -28.09 28.57 47.05
N PRO A 33 -28.60 28.85 48.27
CA PRO A 33 -27.86 28.64 49.51
C PRO A 33 -27.92 27.19 50.01
N ALA A 34 -26.87 26.84 50.74
CA ALA A 34 -26.70 25.59 51.45
C ALA A 34 -27.89 25.26 52.37
N SER A 35 -28.56 24.13 52.10
CA SER A 35 -29.41 23.45 53.08
C SER A 35 -28.69 22.19 53.55
N LYS A 36 -28.56 22.09 54.88
CA LYS A 36 -28.01 20.95 55.61
C LYS A 36 -28.95 19.75 55.42
N CYS A 37 -28.44 18.63 54.91
CA CYS A 37 -29.00 17.32 55.25
C CYS A 37 -28.04 16.64 56.21
N ALA A 38 -28.35 16.82 57.50
CA ALA A 38 -27.96 15.90 58.54
C ALA A 38 -28.77 14.59 58.36
N SER A 39 -28.13 13.46 58.63
CA SER A 39 -28.67 12.09 58.57
C SER A 39 -28.90 11.52 57.16
N CYS A 40 -27.83 10.94 56.59
CA CYS A 40 -27.95 9.70 55.82
C CYS A 40 -27.02 8.69 56.47
N GLU A 41 -27.58 7.99 57.45
CA GLU A 41 -26.95 6.86 58.11
C GLU A 41 -26.71 5.73 57.12
N ALA A 42 -25.46 5.27 57.12
CA ALA A 42 -25.01 3.90 56.95
C ALA A 42 -26.05 2.86 56.49
N LYS A 43 -26.09 2.61 55.18
CA LYS A 43 -26.31 1.24 54.65
C LYS A 43 -25.08 0.80 53.87
N LYS A 44 -24.14 0.18 54.60
CA LYS A 44 -23.08 -0.66 54.03
C LYS A 44 -23.74 -1.87 53.37
N ILE A 45 -24.18 -1.71 52.12
CA ILE A 45 -24.44 -2.84 51.25
C ILE A 45 -23.06 -3.40 50.90
N LYS A 46 -22.72 -4.55 51.50
CA LYS A 46 -21.63 -5.41 51.05
C LYS A 46 -21.99 -5.86 49.62
N ALA A 47 -21.68 -5.02 48.63
CA ALA A 47 -21.56 -5.45 47.25
C ALA A 47 -20.34 -6.37 47.21
N LYS A 48 -20.59 -7.66 47.41
CA LYS A 48 -19.64 -8.73 47.18
C LYS A 48 -19.30 -8.62 45.69
N LYS A 49 -18.19 -7.94 45.41
CA LYS A 49 -17.61 -7.76 44.08
C LYS A 49 -17.13 -9.14 43.66
N GLU A 50 -18.06 -9.94 43.13
CA GLU A 50 -17.74 -11.11 42.34
C GLU A 50 -17.10 -10.56 41.07
N VAL A 51 -15.80 -10.29 41.16
CA VAL A 51 -14.94 -10.15 40.00
C VAL A 51 -14.92 -11.56 39.41
N GLN A 52 -15.92 -11.86 38.58
CA GLN A 52 -15.78 -12.91 37.60
C GLN A 52 -14.51 -12.55 36.85
N GLU A 53 -13.45 -13.33 37.05
CA GLU A 53 -12.34 -13.38 36.12
C GLU A 53 -12.96 -13.60 34.74
N ILE A 54 -13.08 -12.50 33.99
CA ILE A 54 -13.37 -12.57 32.57
C ILE A 54 -12.18 -13.35 32.03
N LYS A 55 -12.36 -14.65 31.82
CA LYS A 55 -11.36 -15.49 31.16
C LYS A 55 -11.04 -14.76 29.86
N GLU A 56 -9.84 -14.19 29.77
CA GLU A 56 -9.36 -13.53 28.56
C GLU A 56 -9.60 -14.49 27.40
N GLY A 57 -10.56 -14.12 26.54
CA GLY A 57 -11.01 -14.97 25.46
C GLY A 57 -9.90 -15.07 24.45
N LYS A 58 -9.09 -16.13 24.48
CA LYS A 58 -8.07 -16.35 23.44
C LYS A 58 -8.77 -16.43 22.08
N HIS A 59 -8.50 -15.49 21.17
CA HIS A 59 -9.08 -15.44 19.82
C HIS A 59 -8.08 -15.98 18.80
N GLU A 60 -8.32 -17.18 18.26
CA GLU A 60 -7.50 -17.73 17.18
C GLU A 60 -7.95 -17.13 15.83
N VAL A 61 -7.03 -16.44 15.16
CA VAL A 61 -7.19 -15.89 13.81
C VAL A 61 -6.45 -16.80 12.82
N ILE A 62 -7.12 -17.23 11.76
CA ILE A 62 -6.49 -18.00 10.68
C ILE A 62 -5.84 -17.01 9.71
N LEU A 63 -4.55 -17.20 9.44
CA LEU A 63 -3.81 -16.45 8.44
C LEU A 63 -3.35 -17.40 7.33
N ILE A 64 -3.87 -17.23 6.12
CA ILE A 64 -3.38 -17.93 4.93
C ILE A 64 -2.41 -17.03 4.19
N THR A 65 -1.20 -17.53 3.94
CA THR A 65 -0.11 -16.79 3.29
C THR A 65 0.80 -17.72 2.49
N ASP A 66 1.65 -17.14 1.66
CA ASP A 66 2.86 -17.78 1.17
C ASP A 66 3.94 -17.67 2.26
N LYS A 67 4.45 -18.81 2.73
CA LYS A 67 5.46 -18.86 3.82
C LYS A 67 6.87 -18.66 3.29
N GLU A 68 7.05 -18.84 1.98
CA GLU A 68 8.35 -18.74 1.30
C GLU A 68 8.57 -17.34 0.71
N CYS A 69 7.60 -16.44 0.85
CA CYS A 69 7.67 -15.11 0.27
C CYS A 69 8.48 -14.12 1.15
N PRO A 70 9.66 -13.65 0.70
CA PRO A 70 10.53 -12.81 1.51
C PRO A 70 10.00 -11.37 1.69
N PHE A 71 9.16 -10.91 0.77
CA PHE A 71 8.60 -9.54 0.78
C PHE A 71 7.17 -9.44 1.33
N CYS A 72 6.57 -10.57 1.71
CA CYS A 72 5.19 -10.62 2.15
C CYS A 72 5.05 -10.09 3.58
N SER A 73 4.84 -8.78 3.72
CA SER A 73 4.65 -8.15 5.02
C SER A 73 3.24 -8.40 5.57
N ILE A 74 3.13 -9.41 6.43
CA ILE A 74 1.93 -9.70 7.23
C ILE A 74 1.98 -9.02 8.61
N GLU A 75 3.10 -8.40 8.97
CA GLU A 75 3.35 -7.95 10.35
C GLU A 75 2.54 -6.70 10.73
N ALA A 76 2.33 -5.76 9.82
CA ALA A 76 1.52 -4.58 10.12
C ALA A 76 0.05 -4.95 10.42
N PRO A 77 -0.65 -5.75 9.58
CA PRO A 77 -2.00 -6.24 9.92
C PRO A 77 -2.02 -7.10 11.19
N LYS A 78 -1.03 -7.98 11.40
CA LYS A 78 -0.93 -8.80 12.63
C LYS A 78 -0.80 -7.94 13.87
N LYS A 79 0.07 -6.93 13.83
CA LYS A 79 0.28 -6.00 14.95
C LYS A 79 -0.99 -5.21 15.21
N PHE A 80 -1.62 -4.66 14.17
CA PHE A 80 -2.88 -3.93 14.30
C PHE A 80 -3.97 -4.76 14.99
N LEU A 81 -4.14 -6.02 14.60
CA LEU A 81 -5.11 -6.92 15.24
C LEU A 81 -4.78 -7.21 16.71
N LYS A 82 -3.50 -7.44 17.05
CA LYS A 82 -3.05 -7.63 18.44
C LYS A 82 -3.21 -6.39 19.31
N ASP A 83 -2.98 -5.21 18.75
CA ASP A 83 -3.19 -3.94 19.45
C ASP A 83 -4.68 -3.64 19.66
N THR A 84 -5.55 -4.16 18.78
CA THR A 84 -7.00 -3.93 18.82
C THR A 84 -7.72 -4.90 19.76
N PHE A 85 -7.32 -6.17 19.79
CA PHE A 85 -7.98 -7.21 20.58
C PHE A 85 -6.96 -7.94 21.46
N ALA A 86 -7.26 -8.02 22.76
CA ALA A 86 -6.47 -8.83 23.68
C ALA A 86 -6.61 -10.32 23.35
N GLY A 87 -5.55 -11.11 23.58
CA GLY A 87 -5.62 -12.57 23.41
C GLY A 87 -5.66 -13.09 21.97
N ILE A 88 -5.37 -12.25 20.96
CA ILE A 88 -5.23 -12.71 19.57
C ILE A 88 -4.02 -13.62 19.40
N ASP A 89 -4.26 -14.79 18.82
CA ASP A 89 -3.23 -15.72 18.37
C ASP A 89 -3.43 -16.04 16.88
N PHE A 90 -2.34 -16.34 16.16
CA PHE A 90 -2.39 -16.57 14.73
C PHE A 90 -2.08 -18.02 14.38
N LYS A 91 -3.03 -18.70 13.75
CA LYS A 91 -2.82 -19.99 13.09
C LYS A 91 -2.43 -19.75 11.64
N ILE A 92 -1.15 -19.91 11.33
CA ILE A 92 -0.60 -19.63 9.99
C ILE A 92 -0.64 -20.88 9.12
N LEU A 93 -1.40 -20.82 8.03
CA LEU A 93 -1.50 -21.85 7.01
C LEU A 93 -0.74 -21.43 5.76
N HIS A 94 -0.04 -22.38 5.13
CA HIS A 94 0.49 -22.19 3.79
C HIS A 94 -0.66 -22.30 2.79
N TYR A 95 -0.66 -21.49 1.73
CA TYR A 95 -1.75 -21.52 0.75
C TYR A 95 -1.92 -22.86 0.01
N GLN A 96 -0.85 -23.66 -0.06
CA GLN A 96 -0.86 -25.03 -0.62
C GLN A 96 -1.24 -26.11 0.41
N ASP A 97 -1.43 -25.75 1.69
CA ASP A 97 -1.94 -26.70 2.67
C ASP A 97 -3.37 -27.09 2.26
N LYS A 98 -3.72 -28.37 2.31
CA LYS A 98 -5.05 -28.88 1.93
C LYS A 98 -6.19 -28.08 2.58
N THR A 99 -6.07 -27.78 3.88
CA THR A 99 -7.06 -26.98 4.62
C THR A 99 -7.15 -25.54 4.08
N ALA A 100 -6.03 -24.92 3.72
CA ALA A 100 -6.04 -23.59 3.14
C ALA A 100 -6.67 -23.58 1.75
N GLU A 101 -6.34 -24.56 0.90
CA GLU A 101 -6.97 -24.70 -0.42
C GLU A 101 -8.49 -24.87 -0.34
N GLU A 102 -8.98 -25.68 0.59
CA GLU A 102 -10.41 -25.86 0.83
C GLU A 102 -11.08 -24.52 1.18
N ILE A 103 -10.48 -23.73 2.07
CA ILE A 103 -10.97 -22.40 2.45
C ILE A 103 -10.94 -21.44 1.24
N ILE A 104 -9.82 -21.41 0.50
CA ILE A 104 -9.64 -20.57 -0.69
C ILE A 104 -10.71 -20.88 -1.74
N LYS A 105 -10.89 -22.16 -2.08
CA LYS A 105 -11.88 -22.63 -3.07
C LYS A 105 -13.30 -22.34 -2.61
N LYS A 106 -13.62 -22.66 -1.35
CA LYS A 106 -14.96 -22.46 -0.77
C LYS A 106 -15.40 -20.99 -0.80
N HIS A 107 -14.50 -20.07 -0.49
CA HIS A 107 -14.82 -18.65 -0.37
C HIS A 107 -14.45 -17.81 -1.60
N GLY A 108 -13.98 -18.44 -2.68
CA GLY A 108 -13.60 -17.73 -3.92
C GLY A 108 -12.48 -16.72 -3.67
N ILE A 109 -11.48 -17.08 -2.87
CA ILE A 109 -10.38 -16.17 -2.52
C ILE A 109 -9.42 -16.03 -3.69
N GLU A 110 -9.23 -14.81 -4.18
CA GLU A 110 -8.42 -14.54 -5.37
C GLU A 110 -7.01 -14.06 -5.04
N SER A 111 -6.76 -13.65 -3.80
CA SER A 111 -5.51 -13.02 -3.39
C SER A 111 -5.15 -13.26 -1.92
N LEU A 112 -3.86 -13.13 -1.60
CA LEU A 112 -3.26 -13.26 -0.28
C LEU A 112 -2.55 -11.97 0.15
N PRO A 113 -2.41 -11.72 1.47
CA PRO A 113 -2.76 -12.60 2.58
C PRO A 113 -4.26 -12.62 2.88
N LEU A 114 -4.73 -13.70 3.52
CA LEU A 114 -6.10 -13.82 3.99
C LEU A 114 -6.13 -13.94 5.51
N PHE A 115 -6.87 -13.06 6.18
CA PHE A 115 -7.10 -13.12 7.63
C PHE A 115 -8.56 -13.45 7.89
N ILE A 116 -8.80 -14.51 8.67
CA ILE A 116 -10.14 -14.96 9.06
C ILE A 116 -10.24 -14.89 10.59
N LEU A 117 -11.09 -13.99 11.06
CA LEU A 117 -11.37 -13.71 12.45
C LEU A 117 -12.60 -14.51 12.92
N PRO A 118 -12.62 -15.01 14.16
CA PRO A 118 -13.77 -15.73 14.70
C PRO A 118 -14.93 -14.77 14.99
N SER A 119 -16.17 -15.18 14.72
CA SER A 119 -17.35 -14.33 14.87
C SER A 119 -17.59 -13.75 16.28
N ARG A 120 -17.12 -14.43 17.33
CA ARG A 120 -17.18 -13.90 18.72
C ARG A 120 -16.46 -12.57 18.91
N ILE A 121 -15.54 -12.19 18.02
CA ILE A 121 -14.91 -10.86 18.07
C ILE A 121 -15.95 -9.72 17.99
N LYS A 122 -17.16 -9.97 17.49
CA LYS A 122 -18.27 -9.01 17.52
C LYS A 122 -18.71 -8.60 18.93
N GLU A 123 -18.45 -9.45 19.92
CA GLU A 123 -18.78 -9.21 21.33
C GLU A 123 -17.73 -8.34 22.03
N GLU A 124 -16.55 -8.20 21.43
CA GLU A 124 -15.47 -7.38 21.97
C GLU A 124 -15.81 -5.89 21.85
N LYS A 125 -15.52 -5.14 22.93
CA LYS A 125 -15.76 -3.69 23.01
C LYS A 125 -15.11 -2.92 21.86
N GLU A 126 -14.01 -3.43 21.34
CA GLU A 126 -13.20 -2.76 20.31
C GLU A 126 -13.64 -3.09 18.88
N PHE A 127 -14.60 -4.01 18.70
CA PHE A 127 -15.13 -4.38 17.39
C PHE A 127 -15.56 -3.20 16.50
N PRO A 128 -16.26 -2.15 17.02
CA PRO A 128 -16.66 -1.02 16.20
C PRO A 128 -15.49 -0.29 15.52
N LYS A 129 -14.26 -0.37 16.07
CA LYS A 129 -13.07 0.27 15.49
C LYS A 129 -12.61 -0.39 14.20
N ILE A 130 -12.87 -1.68 14.04
CA ILE A 130 -12.41 -2.47 12.88
C ILE A 130 -13.56 -2.92 11.97
N ALA A 131 -14.82 -2.83 12.40
CA ALA A 131 -15.98 -3.38 11.68
C ALA A 131 -16.02 -2.99 10.18
N ASN A 132 -15.64 -1.76 9.83
CA ASN A 132 -15.61 -1.30 8.43
C ASN A 132 -14.55 -1.99 7.55
N PHE A 133 -13.52 -2.57 8.17
CA PHE A 133 -12.45 -3.34 7.52
C PHE A 133 -12.71 -4.85 7.56
N LEU A 134 -13.90 -5.28 7.99
CA LEU A 134 -14.30 -6.68 8.01
C LEU A 134 -15.44 -6.92 7.02
N GLU A 135 -15.45 -8.10 6.44
CA GLU A 135 -16.52 -8.62 5.61
C GLU A 135 -17.01 -9.94 6.21
N GLU A 136 -18.31 -10.07 6.45
CA GLU A 136 -18.88 -11.32 6.97
C GLU A 136 -19.28 -12.24 5.83
N LYS A 137 -18.76 -13.47 5.84
CA LYS A 137 -19.14 -14.54 4.90
C LYS A 137 -19.34 -15.83 5.68
N GLU A 138 -20.55 -16.40 5.58
CA GLU A 138 -20.89 -17.69 6.17
C GLU A 138 -20.53 -17.80 7.67
N GLY A 139 -20.78 -16.74 8.44
CA GLY A 139 -20.50 -16.72 9.88
C GLY A 139 -19.02 -16.62 10.23
N ASN A 140 -18.15 -16.24 9.29
CA ASN A 140 -16.76 -15.85 9.55
C ASN A 140 -16.52 -14.39 9.17
N LEU A 141 -15.54 -13.75 9.81
CA LEU A 141 -15.16 -12.35 9.55
C LEU A 141 -13.83 -12.31 8.79
N PHE A 142 -13.84 -11.78 7.58
CA PHE A 142 -12.67 -11.66 6.71
C PHE A 142 -12.12 -10.24 6.79
N LEU A 143 -10.81 -10.09 7.00
CA LEU A 143 -10.16 -8.79 6.90
C LEU A 143 -10.11 -8.36 5.43
N LYS A 144 -10.60 -7.15 5.13
CA LYS A 144 -10.59 -6.61 3.77
C LYS A 144 -9.18 -6.23 3.32
N LYS A 145 -8.98 -6.24 2.00
CA LYS A 145 -7.69 -5.96 1.32
C LYS A 145 -7.11 -4.59 1.64
N GLU A 146 -7.95 -3.59 1.90
CA GLU A 146 -7.50 -2.24 2.26
C GLU A 146 -6.68 -2.23 3.54
N LEU A 147 -6.90 -3.21 4.42
CA LEU A 147 -6.15 -3.35 5.67
C LEU A 147 -5.15 -4.51 5.63
N SER A 148 -5.48 -5.64 4.99
CA SER A 148 -4.56 -6.79 4.88
C SER A 148 -3.44 -6.59 3.85
N GLY A 149 -3.66 -5.71 2.87
CA GLY A 149 -2.86 -5.62 1.66
C GLY A 149 -3.12 -6.78 0.70
N VAL A 150 -2.44 -6.73 -0.46
CA VAL A 150 -2.38 -7.80 -1.46
C VAL A 150 -0.92 -7.96 -1.88
N PHE A 151 -0.38 -9.17 -1.77
CA PHE A 151 0.96 -9.48 -2.28
C PHE A 151 1.02 -10.68 -3.21
N PHE A 152 -0.04 -11.48 -3.31
CA PHE A 152 -0.06 -12.63 -4.21
C PHE A 152 -1.46 -12.85 -4.76
N PHE A 153 -1.59 -12.88 -6.09
CA PHE A 153 -2.81 -13.23 -6.80
C PHE A 153 -2.82 -14.72 -7.18
N LEU A 154 -3.81 -15.46 -6.67
CA LEU A 154 -3.93 -16.92 -6.85
C LEU A 154 -4.38 -17.30 -8.26
N ASN A 155 -5.24 -16.50 -8.88
CA ASN A 155 -5.88 -16.82 -10.16
C ASN A 155 -5.14 -16.22 -11.37
N ARG A 156 -3.99 -15.56 -11.16
CA ARG A 156 -3.22 -14.96 -12.25
C ARG A 156 -2.21 -15.95 -12.80
N ARG A 157 -2.22 -16.13 -14.12
CA ARG A 157 -1.18 -16.89 -14.82
C ARG A 157 0.17 -16.21 -14.63
N GLU A 158 1.14 -17.02 -14.21
CA GLU A 158 2.53 -16.57 -14.08
C GLU A 158 3.12 -16.22 -15.46
N ILE A 159 3.83 -15.09 -15.53
CA ILE A 159 4.63 -14.70 -16.70
C ILE A 159 6.09 -14.61 -16.23
N PRO A 160 6.89 -15.69 -16.38
CA PRO A 160 8.24 -15.75 -15.84
C PRO A 160 9.13 -14.61 -16.35
N GLN A 161 10.10 -14.21 -15.53
CA GLN A 161 11.12 -13.22 -15.87
C GLN A 161 10.51 -11.87 -16.28
N LYS A 162 9.45 -11.44 -15.58
CA LYS A 162 8.79 -10.16 -15.81
C LYS A 162 8.64 -9.35 -14.53
N ILE A 163 8.93 -8.06 -14.63
CA ILE A 163 8.63 -7.04 -13.63
C ILE A 163 7.76 -5.97 -14.30
N ASP A 164 6.60 -5.71 -13.73
CA ASP A 164 5.79 -4.54 -14.03
C ASP A 164 5.98 -3.53 -12.89
N PHE A 165 6.51 -2.35 -13.21
CA PHE A 165 6.72 -1.26 -12.25
C PHE A 165 5.63 -0.20 -12.42
N PHE A 166 4.87 0.05 -11.36
CA PHE A 166 3.83 1.07 -11.30
C PHE A 166 4.39 2.30 -10.62
N LEU A 167 4.57 3.36 -11.42
CA LEU A 167 5.26 4.56 -10.99
C LEU A 167 4.32 5.76 -10.99
N ASP A 168 4.48 6.59 -9.97
CA ASP A 168 4.00 7.96 -9.93
C ASP A 168 5.23 8.84 -10.18
N PHE A 169 5.18 9.68 -11.23
CA PHE A 169 6.26 10.59 -11.59
C PHE A 169 6.69 11.51 -10.45
N TYR A 170 5.79 11.80 -9.52
CA TYR A 170 6.01 12.75 -8.43
C TYR A 170 6.24 12.08 -7.06
N GLU A 171 6.25 10.76 -7.01
CA GLU A 171 6.54 10.07 -5.76
C GLU A 171 8.04 10.09 -5.46
N ARG A 172 8.37 10.39 -4.19
CA ARG A 172 9.77 10.46 -3.75
C ARG A 172 10.43 9.09 -3.89
N GLY A 173 11.66 9.09 -4.41
CA GLY A 173 12.47 7.88 -4.56
C GLY A 173 12.17 7.07 -5.82
N THR A 174 11.13 7.41 -6.59
CA THR A 174 10.76 6.70 -7.83
C THR A 174 11.92 6.59 -8.81
N GLU A 175 12.70 7.66 -8.99
CA GLU A 175 13.88 7.68 -9.88
C GLU A 175 14.89 6.59 -9.51
N LYS A 176 15.27 6.52 -8.22
CA LYS A 176 16.24 5.54 -7.73
C LYS A 176 15.71 4.11 -7.90
N ILE A 177 14.46 3.87 -7.53
CA ILE A 177 13.82 2.55 -7.65
C ILE A 177 13.78 2.12 -9.12
N PHE A 178 13.35 3.02 -10.01
CA PHE A 178 13.30 2.75 -11.45
C PHE A 178 14.68 2.41 -12.02
N LYS A 179 15.71 3.18 -11.67
CA LYS A 179 17.09 2.93 -12.09
C LYS A 179 17.59 1.57 -11.61
N ASP A 180 17.39 1.27 -10.34
CA ASP A 180 17.81 0.00 -9.74
C ASP A 180 17.10 -1.20 -10.41
N LEU A 181 15.79 -1.09 -10.71
CA LEU A 181 15.03 -2.10 -11.44
C LEU A 181 15.48 -2.25 -12.88
N LEU A 182 15.80 -1.14 -13.57
CA LEU A 182 16.28 -1.15 -14.95
C LEU A 182 17.64 -1.86 -15.05
N ASP A 183 18.58 -1.53 -14.16
CA ASP A 183 19.90 -2.15 -14.11
C ASP A 183 19.82 -3.64 -13.74
N PHE A 184 18.98 -3.96 -12.75
CA PHE A 184 18.69 -5.35 -12.38
C PHE A 184 18.12 -6.14 -13.56
N SER A 185 17.16 -5.56 -14.26
CA SER A 185 16.47 -6.23 -15.37
C SER A 185 17.40 -6.50 -16.55
N LYS A 186 18.25 -5.52 -16.90
CA LYS A 186 19.30 -5.68 -17.94
C LYS A 186 20.29 -6.78 -17.57
N SER A 187 20.77 -6.79 -16.32
CA SER A 187 21.79 -7.73 -15.86
C SER A 187 21.31 -9.17 -15.81
N ASN A 188 20.02 -9.38 -15.52
CA ASN A 188 19.42 -10.71 -15.35
C ASN A 188 18.51 -11.14 -16.51
N LYS A 189 18.46 -10.36 -17.61
CA LYS A 189 17.61 -10.62 -18.79
C LYS A 189 16.12 -10.72 -18.44
N ILE A 190 15.67 -9.89 -17.51
CA ILE A 190 14.26 -9.77 -17.08
C ILE A 190 13.56 -8.71 -17.92
N THR A 191 12.32 -8.97 -18.28
CA THR A 191 11.47 -8.00 -18.96
C THR A 191 10.93 -6.99 -17.96
N LEU A 192 11.36 -5.73 -18.07
CA LEU A 192 10.78 -4.63 -17.32
C LEU A 192 9.67 -3.96 -18.15
N SER A 193 8.55 -3.65 -17.51
CA SER A 193 7.47 -2.81 -18.05
C SER A 193 7.17 -1.69 -17.06
N ALA A 194 6.82 -0.51 -17.57
CA ALA A 194 6.42 0.63 -16.73
C ALA A 194 4.96 0.98 -16.98
N HIS A 195 4.22 1.19 -15.89
CA HIS A 195 2.81 1.60 -15.85
C HIS A 195 2.68 2.84 -14.98
N PHE A 196 1.72 3.70 -15.29
CA PHE A 196 1.72 5.06 -14.76
C PHE A 196 0.50 5.37 -13.92
N ILE A 197 0.74 5.85 -12.70
CA ILE A 197 -0.31 6.22 -11.76
C ILE A 197 -0.55 7.72 -11.83
N ILE A 198 -1.83 8.09 -11.82
CA ILE A 198 -2.24 9.49 -11.75
C ILE A 198 -2.03 9.99 -10.32
N SER A 199 -1.06 10.87 -10.12
CA SER A 199 -0.78 11.42 -8.80
C SER A 199 -1.95 12.23 -8.26
N ARG A 200 -2.40 11.89 -7.04
CA ARG A 200 -3.43 12.67 -6.31
C ARG A 200 -2.83 13.82 -5.50
N LYS A 201 -1.52 13.81 -5.29
CA LYS A 201 -0.81 14.71 -4.36
C LYS A 201 -0.49 16.07 -4.98
N PHE A 202 -0.41 16.16 -6.31
CA PHE A 202 -0.01 17.38 -7.02
C PHE A 202 -1.18 18.04 -7.73
N LYS A 203 -2.02 18.74 -6.95
CA LYS A 203 -3.10 19.60 -7.47
C LYS A 203 -2.49 20.84 -8.12
N GLY A 204 -2.35 20.85 -9.44
CA GLY A 204 -1.85 22.00 -10.21
C GLY A 204 -0.87 21.63 -11.32
N GLN A 205 -0.32 20.42 -11.29
CA GLN A 205 0.35 19.84 -12.46
C GLN A 205 -0.70 19.06 -13.26
N HIS A 206 -0.45 18.83 -14.56
CA HIS A 206 -1.33 18.03 -15.41
C HIS A 206 -0.80 16.58 -15.47
N PRO A 207 -0.95 15.74 -14.43
CA PRO A 207 -0.34 14.41 -14.38
C PRO A 207 -0.76 13.53 -15.55
N GLU A 208 -1.99 13.67 -16.03
CA GLU A 208 -2.49 12.97 -17.22
C GLU A 208 -1.71 13.32 -18.48
N ALA A 209 -1.25 14.58 -18.62
CA ALA A 209 -0.43 14.99 -19.76
C ALA A 209 0.93 14.29 -19.76
N GLU A 210 1.58 14.19 -18.60
CA GLU A 210 2.84 13.45 -18.43
C GLU A 210 2.68 11.97 -18.79
N ILE A 211 1.61 11.34 -18.30
CA ILE A 211 1.30 9.95 -18.61
C ILE A 211 1.07 9.76 -20.12
N ASN A 212 0.29 10.65 -20.75
CA ASN A 212 0.05 10.59 -22.19
C ASN A 212 1.34 10.73 -23.01
N ILE A 213 2.24 11.62 -22.59
CA ILE A 213 3.56 11.78 -23.23
C ILE A 213 4.39 10.50 -23.07
N ALA A 214 4.41 9.89 -21.89
CA ALA A 214 5.17 8.67 -21.63
C ALA A 214 4.61 7.46 -22.41
N LEU A 215 3.29 7.31 -22.46
CA LEU A 215 2.61 6.28 -23.26
C LEU A 215 2.85 6.46 -24.76
N ALA A 216 2.74 7.69 -25.26
CA ALA A 216 3.06 8.02 -26.65
C ALA A 216 4.53 7.71 -26.98
N THR A 217 5.43 8.01 -26.05
CA THR A 217 6.87 7.73 -26.20
C THR A 217 7.14 6.23 -26.25
N ARG A 218 6.52 5.44 -25.35
CA ARG A 218 6.59 3.97 -25.34
C ARG A 218 6.14 3.38 -26.68
N LYS A 219 5.04 3.91 -27.25
CA LYS A 219 4.49 3.43 -28.52
C LYS A 219 5.34 3.81 -29.73
N LEU A 220 5.82 5.05 -29.82
CA LEU A 220 6.55 5.56 -30.97
C LEU A 220 8.04 5.22 -30.96
N TYR A 221 8.63 5.10 -29.77
CA TYR A 221 10.07 4.95 -29.57
C TYR A 221 10.39 3.86 -28.53
N PRO A 222 9.91 2.61 -28.70
CA PRO A 222 10.06 1.56 -27.68
C PRO A 222 11.51 1.30 -27.28
N ARG A 223 12.46 1.43 -28.22
CA ARG A 223 13.91 1.25 -27.95
C ARG A 223 14.55 2.37 -27.13
N LYS A 224 13.95 3.57 -27.13
CA LYS A 224 14.45 4.77 -26.42
C LYS A 224 13.61 5.11 -25.19
N PHE A 225 12.54 4.37 -24.96
CA PHE A 225 11.55 4.68 -23.93
C PHE A 225 12.16 4.71 -22.52
N PHE A 226 12.98 3.72 -22.16
CA PHE A 226 13.58 3.70 -20.82
C PHE A 226 14.66 4.77 -20.63
N THR A 227 15.41 5.13 -21.68
CA THR A 227 16.31 6.29 -21.63
C THR A 227 15.51 7.57 -21.36
N TYR A 228 14.43 7.81 -22.11
CA TYR A 228 13.54 8.94 -21.86
C TYR A 228 12.97 8.96 -20.44
N LEU A 229 12.54 7.81 -19.93
CA LEU A 229 11.93 7.71 -18.61
C LEU A 229 12.95 8.00 -17.49
N GLU A 230 14.19 7.55 -17.64
CA GLU A 230 15.30 7.86 -16.71
C GLU A 230 15.57 9.37 -16.67
N GLU A 231 15.73 10.02 -17.82
CA GLU A 231 15.92 11.47 -17.89
C GLU A 231 14.70 12.21 -17.29
N ARG A 232 13.48 11.79 -17.65
CA ARG A 232 12.26 12.46 -17.18
C ARG A 232 12.09 12.38 -15.65
N LEU A 233 12.39 11.24 -15.04
CA LEU A 233 12.31 11.06 -13.60
C LEU A 233 13.39 11.86 -12.85
N THR A 234 14.54 12.07 -13.46
CA THR A 234 15.61 12.92 -12.91
C THR A 234 15.18 14.41 -12.95
N ASP A 235 14.68 14.86 -14.10
CA ASP A 235 14.28 16.25 -14.34
C ASP A 235 13.14 16.72 -13.44
N ILE A 236 12.10 15.89 -13.31
CA ILE A 236 10.89 16.27 -12.59
C ILE A 236 11.15 16.47 -11.09
N ASN A 237 12.19 15.81 -10.56
CA ASN A 237 12.56 15.87 -9.16
C ASN A 237 13.54 17.01 -8.83
N ILE A 238 14.30 17.50 -9.81
CA ILE A 238 15.42 18.42 -9.55
C ILE A 238 15.20 19.81 -10.16
N THR A 239 14.76 19.89 -11.41
CA THR A 239 15.03 21.08 -12.24
C THR A 239 13.77 21.76 -12.79
N GLY A 240 12.60 21.10 -12.74
CA GLY A 240 11.39 21.61 -13.39
C GLY A 240 11.52 21.70 -14.91
N ILE A 241 12.49 20.97 -15.48
CA ILE A 241 12.77 20.91 -16.91
C ILE A 241 11.54 20.39 -17.68
N SER A 242 11.35 20.96 -18.86
CA SER A 242 10.25 20.62 -19.77
C SER A 242 10.52 19.28 -20.46
N TRP A 243 9.52 18.39 -20.54
CA TRP A 243 9.65 17.07 -21.19
C TRP A 243 10.25 17.06 -22.62
N PRO A 244 10.17 18.12 -23.46
CA PRO A 244 10.87 18.15 -24.73
C PRO A 244 12.40 18.12 -24.62
N GLU A 245 12.97 18.61 -23.51
CA GLU A 245 14.41 18.56 -23.24
C GLU A 245 14.82 17.12 -22.90
N SER A 246 14.13 16.45 -21.98
CA SER A 246 14.34 15.01 -21.71
C SER A 246 14.15 14.15 -22.97
N ALA A 247 13.19 14.52 -23.84
CA ALA A 247 13.03 13.87 -25.14
C ALA A 247 14.23 14.14 -26.08
N ALA A 248 14.76 15.35 -26.11
CA ALA A 248 15.92 15.69 -26.94
C ALA A 248 17.17 14.93 -26.50
N GLU A 249 17.41 14.81 -25.19
CA GLU A 249 18.52 14.05 -24.60
C GLU A 249 18.44 12.56 -24.94
N ALA A 250 17.24 11.98 -24.91
CA ALA A 250 16.99 10.62 -25.39
C ALA A 250 17.07 10.47 -26.93
N GLY A 251 17.32 11.56 -27.68
CA GLY A 251 17.34 11.59 -29.14
C GLY A 251 15.96 11.33 -29.76
N ILE A 252 14.90 11.80 -29.13
CA ILE A 252 13.50 11.60 -29.51
C ILE A 252 12.93 12.89 -30.12
N ASN A 253 12.17 12.75 -31.22
CA ASN A 253 11.50 13.89 -31.82
C ASN A 253 10.20 14.22 -31.06
N TYR A 254 10.28 15.19 -30.16
CA TYR A 254 9.17 15.66 -29.33
C TYR A 254 7.97 16.16 -30.15
N LYS A 255 8.17 16.70 -31.36
CA LYS A 255 7.06 17.14 -32.23
C LYS A 255 6.19 15.97 -32.67
N LYS A 256 6.80 14.80 -32.95
CA LYS A 256 6.04 13.58 -33.25
C LYS A 256 5.23 13.11 -32.05
N ILE A 257 5.79 13.17 -30.83
CA ILE A 257 5.05 12.88 -29.58
C ILE A 257 3.87 13.84 -29.43
N LYS A 258 4.12 15.16 -29.53
CA LYS A 258 3.09 16.21 -29.39
C LYS A 258 1.92 16.02 -30.36
N LYS A 259 2.19 15.54 -31.59
CA LYS A 259 1.14 15.20 -32.55
C LYS A 259 0.39 13.93 -32.14
N PHE A 260 1.10 12.90 -31.70
CA PHE A 260 0.53 11.60 -31.36
C PHE A 260 -0.32 11.63 -30.08
N VAL A 261 0.05 12.43 -29.09
CA VAL A 261 -0.70 12.61 -27.84
C VAL A 261 -2.15 13.05 -28.10
N LYS A 262 -2.42 13.74 -29.21
CA LYS A 262 -3.77 14.17 -29.62
C LYS A 262 -4.58 13.11 -30.38
N SER A 263 -4.05 11.90 -30.53
CA SER A 263 -4.69 10.82 -31.29
C SER A 263 -5.56 9.93 -30.40
N LYS A 264 -6.61 9.34 -30.99
CA LYS A 264 -7.45 8.32 -30.34
C LYS A 264 -6.64 7.13 -29.79
N MET A 265 -5.50 6.81 -30.42
CA MET A 265 -4.61 5.75 -29.95
C MET A 265 -4.00 6.08 -28.58
N THR A 266 -3.71 7.35 -28.28
CA THR A 266 -3.22 7.75 -26.96
C THR A 266 -4.32 7.61 -25.90
N GLU A 267 -5.56 7.99 -26.24
CA GLU A 267 -6.72 7.81 -25.36
C GLU A 267 -6.93 6.32 -25.03
N GLN A 268 -6.81 5.44 -26.03
CA GLN A 268 -6.88 3.99 -25.82
C GLN A 268 -5.75 3.48 -24.90
N LEU A 269 -4.50 3.86 -25.17
CA LEU A 269 -3.36 3.46 -24.33
C LEU A 269 -3.52 3.94 -22.88
N PHE A 270 -4.10 5.12 -22.70
CA PHE A 270 -4.38 5.67 -21.36
C PHE A 270 -5.47 4.85 -20.67
N ALA A 271 -6.57 4.53 -21.36
CA ALA A 271 -7.65 3.71 -20.83
C ALA A 271 -7.15 2.31 -20.44
N GLU A 272 -6.37 1.65 -21.29
CA GLU A 272 -5.75 0.35 -21.01
C GLU A 272 -4.85 0.39 -19.75
N ASN A 273 -4.07 1.46 -19.58
CA ASN A 273 -3.25 1.66 -18.38
C ASN A 273 -4.14 1.83 -17.12
N GLN A 274 -5.22 2.59 -17.20
CA GLN A 274 -6.13 2.79 -16.06
C GLN A 274 -6.92 1.51 -15.70
N GLU A 275 -7.34 0.75 -16.71
CA GLU A 275 -8.03 -0.52 -16.51
C GLU A 275 -7.12 -1.53 -15.81
N PHE A 276 -5.85 -1.61 -16.22
CA PHE A 276 -4.87 -2.49 -15.59
C PHE A 276 -4.58 -2.10 -14.14
N LEU A 277 -4.48 -0.79 -13.83
CA LEU A 277 -4.35 -0.31 -12.45
C LEU A 277 -5.56 -0.68 -11.59
N LYS A 278 -6.77 -0.52 -12.15
CA LYS A 278 -8.02 -0.84 -11.46
C LYS A 278 -8.15 -2.33 -11.19
N GLU A 279 -7.80 -3.18 -12.15
CA GLU A 279 -7.79 -4.64 -12.02
C GLU A 279 -6.94 -5.10 -10.84
N LEU A 280 -5.78 -4.46 -10.64
CA LEU A 280 -4.84 -4.79 -9.56
C LEU A 280 -5.10 -4.02 -8.26
N GLU A 281 -6.13 -3.17 -8.22
CA GLU A 281 -6.45 -2.28 -7.09
C GLU A 281 -5.27 -1.35 -6.70
N ILE A 282 -4.40 -0.99 -7.65
CA ILE A 282 -3.22 -0.16 -7.40
C ILE A 282 -3.59 1.31 -7.54
N SER A 283 -3.34 2.08 -6.48
CA SER A 283 -3.61 3.53 -6.45
C SER A 283 -2.43 4.40 -5.99
N GLU A 284 -1.29 3.78 -5.66
CA GLU A 284 -0.08 4.45 -5.21
C GLU A 284 1.14 3.97 -5.99
N GLY A 285 2.11 4.87 -6.18
CA GLY A 285 3.35 4.60 -6.88
C GLY A 285 4.31 3.70 -6.13
N ASN A 286 5.43 3.43 -6.80
CA ASN A 286 6.48 2.55 -6.31
C ASN A 286 5.99 1.15 -5.98
N VAL A 287 5.12 0.61 -6.81
CA VAL A 287 4.65 -0.78 -6.70
C VAL A 287 5.30 -1.61 -7.79
N ILE A 288 5.71 -2.83 -7.47
CA ILE A 288 6.22 -3.82 -8.42
C ILE A 288 5.29 -5.04 -8.45
N LEU A 289 5.03 -5.56 -9.63
CA LEU A 289 4.40 -6.86 -9.85
C LEU A 289 5.42 -7.78 -10.51
N ILE A 290 5.80 -8.84 -9.81
CA ILE A 290 6.75 -9.85 -10.23
C ILE A 290 5.99 -11.05 -10.77
N ASN A 291 6.46 -11.56 -11.91
CA ASN A 291 5.91 -12.70 -12.64
C ASN A 291 4.39 -12.65 -12.85
N ASN A 292 3.81 -11.45 -12.94
CA ASN A 292 2.38 -11.20 -13.11
C ASN A 292 1.48 -11.69 -11.94
N ASN A 293 2.03 -12.09 -10.80
CA ASN A 293 1.20 -12.57 -9.68
C ASN A 293 1.68 -12.13 -8.28
N ARG A 294 2.91 -11.64 -8.09
CA ARG A 294 3.42 -11.20 -6.79
C ARG A 294 3.54 -9.67 -6.72
N LEU A 295 2.84 -9.01 -5.82
CA LEU A 295 2.71 -7.55 -5.75
C LEU A 295 3.41 -6.98 -4.51
N PHE A 296 4.26 -5.97 -4.67
CA PHE A 296 4.98 -5.37 -3.54
C PHE A 296 5.11 -3.87 -3.67
N ARG A 297 5.07 -3.17 -2.53
CA ARG A 297 5.50 -1.78 -2.47
C ARG A 297 7.02 -1.73 -2.29
N ALA A 298 7.70 -1.07 -3.22
CA ALA A 298 9.13 -0.85 -3.18
C ALA A 298 9.44 0.48 -2.50
N PHE A 299 10.25 0.46 -1.44
CA PHE A 299 10.87 1.68 -0.89
C PHE A 299 12.34 1.79 -1.30
N ALA A 300 12.96 0.64 -1.55
CA ALA A 300 14.28 0.45 -2.11
C ALA A 300 14.27 -0.89 -2.86
N VAL A 301 15.25 -1.08 -3.74
CA VAL A 301 15.43 -2.34 -4.47
C VAL A 301 16.56 -3.13 -3.80
N ASN A 302 16.20 -4.25 -3.18
CA ASN A 302 17.17 -5.26 -2.72
C ASN A 302 17.37 -6.28 -3.85
N LYS A 303 18.56 -6.29 -4.46
CA LYS A 303 18.83 -7.11 -5.65
C LYS A 303 18.94 -8.59 -5.29
N GLU A 304 19.38 -8.91 -4.09
CA GLU A 304 19.53 -10.26 -3.57
C GLU A 304 18.16 -10.89 -3.35
N GLU A 305 17.28 -10.19 -2.64
CA GLU A 305 15.90 -10.65 -2.43
C GLU A 305 15.13 -10.73 -3.77
N LEU A 306 15.33 -9.79 -4.69
CA LEU A 306 14.70 -9.89 -6.02
C LEU A 306 15.15 -11.15 -6.78
N LYS A 307 16.41 -11.57 -6.66
CA LYS A 307 16.90 -12.80 -7.32
C LYS A 307 16.15 -14.04 -6.82
N GLU A 308 15.72 -14.06 -5.56
CA GLU A 308 15.01 -15.21 -4.99
C GLU A 308 13.71 -15.52 -5.76
N PHE A 309 13.02 -14.51 -6.29
CA PHE A 309 11.83 -14.72 -7.13
C PHE A 309 12.10 -15.27 -8.54
N PHE A 310 13.32 -15.13 -9.04
CA PHE A 310 13.68 -15.56 -10.39
C PHE A 310 14.56 -16.82 -10.40
N ASN A 311 15.09 -17.21 -9.24
CA ASN A 311 15.89 -18.41 -9.06
C ASN A 311 15.07 -19.62 -8.59
N THR A 312 13.87 -19.40 -8.07
CA THR A 312 12.95 -20.49 -7.77
C THR A 312 12.51 -21.14 -9.07
N ILE A 313 12.82 -22.42 -9.22
CA ILE A 313 12.30 -23.24 -10.31
C ILE A 313 10.78 -23.17 -10.17
N PRO A 314 10.03 -22.73 -11.21
CA PRO A 314 8.59 -22.60 -11.10
C PRO A 314 8.02 -23.95 -10.65
N SER A 315 7.36 -23.95 -9.48
CA SER A 315 6.62 -25.13 -9.02
C SER A 315 5.65 -25.49 -10.14
N PRO A 316 5.61 -26.75 -10.60
CA PRO A 316 4.65 -27.15 -11.62
C PRO A 316 3.25 -26.87 -11.09
N ILE A 317 2.62 -25.82 -11.62
CA ILE A 317 1.20 -25.52 -11.37
C ILE A 317 0.45 -26.62 -12.12
N GLN A 318 -0.13 -27.56 -11.36
CA GLN A 318 -0.99 -28.63 -11.89
C GLN A 318 -2.38 -28.12 -12.24
#